data_AF-A0A2R6CKV4-F1
#
_entry.id   AF-A0A2R6CKV4-F1
#
_cell.length_a   1.000
_cell.length_b   1.000
_cell.length_c   1.000
_cell.angle_alpha   90.00
_cell.angle_beta   90.00
_cell.angle_gamma   90.00
#
_symmetry.space_group_name_H-M   'P 1'
#
loop_
_entity.id
_entity.type
_entity.pdbx_description
1 polymer ?
#
loop_
_entity_poly.entity_id
_entity_poly.type
_entity_poly.pdbx_seq_one_letter_code
_entity_poly.pdbx_strand_id
1 'polypeptide(L)'
;MVVDLVFSNLPLVLTLVGAGLIMAEAFAPGAHFFVVGVALFVAGLVGFILPIGGPLSLFIMSLVVIGTAVATLYGYRRMDIWGGTGEGKTSDSASLRGQVARVTERVTPTEGEVKVSEGGFNPYYRARSVDGEIKEGEEVIVIDPGGGNVLTVEAFANVKDEIDRELERDQEVSERGSAE
;
A
#
# COMPACT_ATOMS: atom_id res chain seq x y z
N MET A 1 -18.59 45.58 10.33
CA MET A 1 -18.59 45.16 11.75
C MET A 1 -18.01 43.75 11.93
N VAL A 2 -18.63 42.66 11.44
CA VAL A 2 -18.07 41.30 11.62
C VAL A 2 -16.76 41.10 10.84
N VAL A 3 -16.72 41.54 9.58
CA VAL A 3 -15.53 41.40 8.72
C VAL A 3 -14.34 42.19 9.28
N ASP A 4 -14.58 43.41 9.77
CA ASP A 4 -13.53 44.24 10.40
C ASP A 4 -12.98 43.58 11.68
N LEU A 5 -13.84 42.93 12.46
CA LEU A 5 -13.43 42.19 13.66
C LEU A 5 -12.52 41.01 13.30
N VAL A 6 -12.84 40.29 12.21
CA VAL A 6 -12.03 39.17 11.71
C VAL A 6 -10.67 39.64 11.24
N PHE A 7 -10.58 40.69 10.43
CA PHE A 7 -9.30 41.19 9.94
C PHE A 7 -8.45 41.82 11.04
N SER A 8 -9.08 42.48 12.03
CA SER A 8 -8.37 43.06 13.17
C SER A 8 -7.81 42.00 14.13
N ASN A 9 -8.39 40.80 14.15
CA ASN A 9 -7.97 39.69 15.01
C ASN A 9 -7.54 38.47 14.17
N LEU A 10 -7.02 38.71 12.97
CA LEU A 10 -6.76 37.65 12.01
C LEU A 10 -5.84 36.53 12.56
N PRO A 11 -4.75 36.81 13.30
CA PRO A 11 -3.93 35.75 13.91
C PRO A 11 -4.74 34.83 14.83
N LEU A 12 -5.57 35.42 15.71
CA LEU A 12 -6.43 34.68 16.63
C LEU A 12 -7.47 33.85 15.89
N VAL A 13 -8.10 34.42 14.88
CA VAL A 13 -9.10 33.71 14.05
C VAL A 13 -8.45 32.51 13.35
N LEU A 14 -7.30 32.70 12.70
CA LEU A 14 -6.58 31.63 12.00
C LEU A 14 -6.15 30.51 12.95
N THR A 15 -5.67 30.86 14.15
CA THR A 15 -5.33 29.87 15.18
C THR A 15 -6.55 29.07 15.63
N LEU A 16 -7.68 29.73 15.95
CA LEU A 16 -8.88 29.05 16.41
C LEU A 16 -9.53 28.19 15.32
N VAL A 17 -9.64 28.71 14.10
CA VAL A 17 -10.17 27.97 12.94
C VAL A 17 -9.27 26.79 12.61
N GLY A 18 -7.95 27.01 12.58
CA GLY A 18 -6.98 25.94 12.34
C GLY A 18 -7.07 24.82 13.39
N ALA A 19 -7.13 25.18 14.68
CA ALA A 19 -7.33 24.22 15.76
C ALA A 19 -8.67 23.49 15.63
N GLY A 20 -9.74 24.20 15.30
CA GLY A 20 -11.06 23.62 15.06
C GLY A 20 -11.07 22.59 13.92
N LEU A 21 -10.37 22.88 12.81
CA LEU A 21 -10.23 21.94 11.69
C LEU A 21 -9.42 20.70 12.07
N ILE A 22 -8.33 20.87 12.82
CA ILE A 22 -7.53 19.74 13.34
C ILE A 22 -8.40 18.86 14.25
N MET A 23 -9.21 19.46 15.12
CA MET A 23 -10.13 18.73 15.98
C MET A 23 -11.26 18.06 15.19
N ALA A 24 -11.79 18.72 14.16
CA ALA A 24 -12.86 18.17 13.30
C ALA A 24 -12.40 16.91 12.56
N GLU A 25 -11.15 16.90 12.08
CA GLU A 25 -10.52 15.73 11.47
C GLU A 25 -10.51 14.51 12.41
N ALA A 26 -10.34 14.72 13.73
CA ALA A 26 -10.28 13.63 14.69
C ALA A 26 -11.59 12.81 14.76
N PHE A 27 -12.72 13.39 14.35
CA PHE A 27 -14.01 12.69 14.27
C PHE A 27 -14.21 11.92 12.96
N ALA A 28 -13.57 12.34 11.87
CA ALA A 28 -13.69 11.74 10.55
C ALA A 28 -12.32 11.75 9.84
N PRO A 29 -11.48 10.73 10.07
CA PRO A 29 -10.14 10.68 9.52
C PRO A 29 -10.13 10.54 7.98
N GLY A 30 -9.42 11.41 7.28
CA GLY A 30 -9.29 11.46 5.82
C GLY A 30 -8.20 12.42 5.27
N ALA A 31 -7.43 13.07 6.14
CA ALA A 31 -6.40 14.09 5.87
C ALA A 31 -6.88 15.40 5.21
N HIS A 32 -8.17 15.56 4.95
CA HIS A 32 -8.71 16.71 4.23
C HIS A 32 -8.66 18.00 5.05
N PHE A 33 -9.08 17.95 6.32
CA PHE A 33 -9.08 19.12 7.20
C PHE A 33 -7.76 19.30 7.92
N PHE A 34 -6.99 18.22 8.14
CA PHE A 34 -5.73 18.30 8.86
C PHE A 34 -4.70 19.22 8.17
N VAL A 35 -4.49 19.06 6.85
CA VAL A 35 -3.48 19.83 6.12
C VAL A 35 -3.79 21.32 6.15
N VAL A 36 -5.06 21.68 5.89
CA VAL A 36 -5.52 23.07 5.95
C VAL A 36 -5.51 23.58 7.39
N GLY A 37 -5.93 22.75 8.35
CA GLY A 37 -5.98 23.09 9.77
C GLY A 37 -4.61 23.44 10.35
N VAL A 38 -3.59 22.61 10.09
CA VAL A 38 -2.21 22.88 10.51
C VAL A 38 -1.65 24.14 9.83
N ALA A 39 -1.91 24.32 8.53
CA ALA A 39 -1.45 25.51 7.81
C ALA A 39 -2.02 26.81 8.40
N LEU A 40 -3.33 26.86 8.69
CA LEU A 40 -3.97 28.02 9.30
C LEU A 40 -3.52 28.21 10.76
N PHE A 41 -3.39 27.12 11.53
CA PHE A 41 -2.96 27.16 12.91
C PHE A 41 -1.56 27.76 13.05
N VAL A 42 -0.59 27.25 12.27
CA VAL A 42 0.79 27.74 12.27
C VAL A 42 0.86 29.18 11.76
N ALA A 43 0.13 29.53 10.70
CA ALA A 43 0.09 30.91 10.22
C ALA A 43 -0.45 31.89 11.27
N GLY A 44 -1.50 31.49 12.01
CA GLY A 44 -2.02 32.26 13.14
C GLY A 44 -0.98 32.45 14.25
N LEU A 45 -0.24 31.40 14.62
CA LEU A 45 0.85 31.49 15.60
C LEU A 45 1.98 32.43 15.14
N VAL A 46 2.38 32.35 13.88
CA VAL A 46 3.38 33.27 13.30
C VAL A 46 2.87 34.71 13.34
N GLY A 47 1.58 34.95 13.09
CA GLY A 47 0.97 36.26 13.21
C GLY A 47 1.04 36.88 14.62
N PHE A 48 1.12 36.07 15.68
CA PHE A 48 1.38 36.57 17.04
C PHE A 48 2.86 36.90 17.27
N ILE A 49 3.76 36.16 16.64
CA ILE A 49 5.22 36.32 16.81
C ILE A 49 5.76 37.50 16.00
N LEU A 50 5.16 37.79 14.85
CA LEU A 50 5.51 38.93 13.99
C LEU A 50 4.51 40.08 14.21
N PRO A 51 4.78 41.06 15.09
CA PRO A 51 3.95 42.24 15.27
C PRO A 51 4.16 43.26 14.13
N ILE A 52 4.29 42.77 12.90
CA ILE A 52 4.41 43.59 11.70
C ILE A 52 2.98 43.83 11.23
N GLY A 53 2.45 45.04 11.36
CA GLY A 53 1.09 45.34 10.92
C GLY A 53 0.97 45.44 9.39
N GLY A 54 -0.28 45.42 8.90
CA GLY A 54 -0.60 45.79 7.52
C GLY A 54 -0.32 44.71 6.46
N PRO A 55 -0.21 45.10 5.17
CA PRO A 55 -0.15 44.15 4.05
C PRO A 55 1.03 43.17 4.09
N LEU A 56 2.15 43.58 4.69
CA LEU A 56 3.33 42.72 4.82
C LEU A 56 3.06 41.52 5.74
N SER A 57 2.30 41.72 6.83
CA SER A 57 1.84 40.62 7.70
C SER A 57 1.07 39.58 6.90
N LEU A 58 0.10 40.04 6.10
CA LEU A 58 -0.78 39.17 5.32
C LEU A 58 0.01 38.39 4.29
N PHE A 59 0.99 39.04 3.66
CA PHE A 59 1.88 38.39 2.70
C PHE A 59 2.70 37.27 3.38
N ILE A 60 3.33 37.56 4.52
CA ILE A 60 4.12 36.56 5.26
C ILE A 60 3.24 35.40 5.72
N MET A 61 2.09 35.69 6.34
CA MET A 61 1.16 34.65 6.79
C MET A 61 0.65 33.79 5.63
N SER A 62 0.40 34.37 4.46
CA SER A 62 0.03 33.63 3.24
C SER A 62 1.14 32.68 2.80
N LEU A 63 2.40 33.14 2.78
CA LEU A 63 3.54 32.27 2.48
C LEU A 63 3.68 31.14 3.50
N VAL A 64 3.44 31.42 4.78
CA VAL A 64 3.45 30.40 5.84
C VAL A 64 2.34 29.38 5.61
N VAL A 65 1.12 29.79 5.27
CA VAL A 65 0.03 28.86 4.94
C VAL A 65 0.45 27.92 3.81
N ILE A 66 0.95 28.47 2.70
CA ILE A 66 1.36 27.66 1.55
C ILE A 66 2.51 26.72 1.93
N GLY A 67 3.55 27.24 2.57
CA GLY A 67 4.73 26.47 2.98
C GLY A 67 4.39 25.35 3.95
N THR A 68 3.59 25.64 4.97
CA THR A 68 3.15 24.66 5.96
C THR A 68 2.20 23.63 5.35
N ALA A 69 1.29 24.02 4.46
CA ALA A 69 0.41 23.07 3.77
C ALA A 69 1.22 22.07 2.93
N VAL A 70 2.17 22.56 2.13
CA VAL A 70 3.07 21.72 1.32
C VAL A 70 3.93 20.82 2.21
N ALA A 71 4.53 21.37 3.27
CA ALA A 71 5.36 20.61 4.20
C ALA A 71 4.56 19.53 4.93
N THR A 72 3.33 19.85 5.35
CA THR A 72 2.42 18.90 6.01
C THR A 72 2.05 17.80 5.04
N LEU A 73 1.58 18.13 3.82
CA LEU A 73 1.26 17.14 2.79
C LEU A 73 2.47 16.25 2.45
N TYR A 74 3.67 16.84 2.34
CA TYR A 74 4.89 16.09 2.11
C TYR A 74 5.23 15.16 3.28
N GLY A 75 5.13 15.63 4.52
CA GLY A 75 5.31 14.82 5.73
C GLY A 75 4.34 13.65 5.78
N TYR A 76 3.06 13.90 5.48
CA TYR A 76 2.03 12.87 5.37
C TYR A 76 2.37 11.79 4.34
N ARG A 77 2.88 12.19 3.18
CA ARG A 77 3.31 11.24 2.12
C ARG A 77 4.57 10.48 2.50
N ARG A 78 5.52 11.13 3.17
CA ARG A 78 6.84 10.55 3.45
C ARG A 78 6.84 9.58 4.62
N MET A 79 6.01 9.84 5.63
CA MET A 79 5.92 9.05 6.86
C MET A 79 4.98 7.83 6.72
N ASP A 80 4.41 7.60 5.54
CA ASP A 80 3.47 6.49 5.29
C ASP A 80 2.35 6.42 6.34
N ILE A 81 1.87 7.60 6.79
CA ILE A 81 0.68 7.70 7.65
C ILE A 81 -0.58 7.22 6.88
N TRP A 82 -0.41 6.93 5.58
CA TRP A 82 -1.32 6.23 4.68
C TRP A 82 -0.97 4.74 4.46
N GLY A 83 -0.22 4.12 5.36
CA GLY A 83 -0.02 2.67 5.43
C GLY A 83 -1.23 1.90 5.99
N GLY A 84 -2.45 2.43 5.88
CA GLY A 84 -3.69 1.83 6.39
C GLY A 84 -4.83 1.73 5.37
N THR A 85 -4.57 2.07 4.10
CA THR A 85 -5.49 1.75 2.98
C THR A 85 -4.82 0.90 1.91
N GLY A 86 -3.65 0.33 2.25
CA GLY A 86 -3.03 -0.77 1.51
C GLY A 86 -3.73 -2.11 1.70
N GLU A 87 -4.68 -2.23 2.65
CA GLU A 87 -5.58 -3.40 2.78
C GLU A 87 -6.57 -3.56 1.63
N GLY A 88 -6.56 -2.65 0.66
CA GLY A 88 -7.26 -2.77 -0.62
C GLY A 88 -6.36 -2.75 -1.85
N LYS A 89 -5.02 -2.72 -1.69
CA LYS A 89 -4.16 -3.10 -2.81
C LYS A 89 -4.32 -4.60 -2.93
N THR A 90 -4.99 -5.03 -4.00
CA THR A 90 -4.81 -6.39 -4.52
C THR A 90 -3.32 -6.68 -4.41
N SER A 91 -2.93 -7.69 -3.62
CA SER A 91 -1.55 -8.18 -3.59
C SER A 91 -1.12 -8.22 -5.04
N ASP A 92 -0.17 -7.34 -5.41
CA ASP A 92 0.21 -7.14 -6.81
C ASP A 92 0.47 -8.55 -7.34
N SER A 93 -0.21 -8.98 -8.40
CA SER A 93 -0.30 -10.41 -8.76
C SER A 93 1.10 -11.06 -8.78
N ALA A 94 2.14 -10.29 -9.14
CA ALA A 94 3.55 -10.66 -9.03
C ALA A 94 3.98 -11.25 -7.66
N SER A 95 3.44 -10.77 -6.54
CA SER A 95 3.73 -11.24 -5.18
C SER A 95 3.21 -12.65 -4.89
N LEU A 96 2.24 -13.14 -5.66
CA LEU A 96 1.70 -14.49 -5.50
C LEU A 96 2.59 -15.55 -6.15
N ARG A 97 3.53 -15.16 -7.03
CA ARG A 97 4.42 -16.10 -7.71
C ARG A 97 5.34 -16.79 -6.69
N GLY A 98 5.40 -18.12 -6.74
CA GLY A 98 6.20 -18.94 -5.83
C GLY A 98 5.53 -19.20 -4.47
N GLN A 99 4.33 -18.66 -4.21
CA GLN A 99 3.61 -18.99 -2.99
C GLN A 99 3.01 -20.39 -3.05
N VAL A 100 2.91 -21.01 -1.88
CA VAL A 100 2.23 -22.30 -1.70
C VAL A 100 0.74 -22.06 -1.52
N ALA A 101 -0.06 -22.84 -2.23
CA ALA A 101 -1.50 -22.84 -2.15
C ALA A 101 -2.01 -24.27 -1.98
N ARG A 102 -3.23 -24.40 -1.45
CA ARG A 102 -3.90 -25.67 -1.28
C ARG A 102 -5.11 -25.78 -2.19
N VAL A 103 -5.25 -26.88 -2.90
CA VAL A 103 -6.38 -27.12 -3.79
C VAL A 103 -7.67 -27.27 -2.99
N THR A 104 -8.66 -26.43 -3.28
CA THR A 104 -10.01 -26.47 -2.68
C THR A 104 -11.04 -27.10 -3.61
N GLU A 105 -10.81 -27.05 -4.92
CA GLU A 105 -11.57 -27.75 -5.93
C GLU A 105 -10.61 -28.30 -6.98
N ARG A 106 -10.88 -29.52 -7.48
CA ARG A 106 -10.02 -30.20 -8.46
C ARG A 106 -9.56 -29.24 -9.57
N VAL A 107 -8.25 -29.18 -9.78
CA VAL A 107 -7.65 -28.30 -10.78
C VAL A 107 -7.32 -29.10 -12.03
N THR A 108 -7.72 -28.56 -13.16
CA THR A 108 -7.46 -29.05 -14.52
C THR A 108 -6.81 -27.93 -15.33
N PRO A 109 -6.36 -28.17 -16.57
CA PRO A 109 -5.83 -27.09 -17.41
C PRO A 109 -6.87 -26.00 -17.75
N THR A 110 -8.15 -26.26 -17.51
CA THR A 110 -9.25 -25.35 -17.84
C THR A 110 -9.88 -24.65 -16.64
N GLU A 111 -10.01 -25.33 -15.51
CA GLU A 111 -10.76 -24.87 -14.33
C GLU A 111 -10.26 -25.49 -13.02
N GLY A 112 -10.68 -24.91 -11.90
CA GLY A 112 -10.37 -25.35 -10.54
C GLY A 112 -10.21 -24.18 -9.58
N GLU A 113 -9.96 -24.49 -8.30
CA GLU A 113 -9.81 -23.48 -7.25
C GLU A 113 -8.72 -23.86 -6.25
N VAL A 114 -7.96 -22.84 -5.82
CA VAL A 114 -6.95 -22.96 -4.77
C VAL A 114 -7.12 -21.87 -3.72
N LYS A 115 -6.72 -22.20 -2.50
CA LYS A 115 -6.59 -21.26 -1.40
C LYS A 115 -5.12 -20.94 -1.15
N VAL A 116 -4.73 -19.68 -1.33
CA VAL A 116 -3.36 -19.21 -1.09
C VAL A 116 -3.21 -18.78 0.38
N SER A 117 -2.13 -19.21 1.04
CA SER A 117 -1.93 -18.93 2.47
C SER A 117 -1.79 -17.44 2.78
N GLU A 118 -1.23 -16.65 1.85
CA GLU A 118 -1.02 -15.20 1.99
C GLU A 118 -1.82 -14.37 0.94
N GLY A 119 -3.02 -14.83 0.56
CA GLY A 119 -3.85 -14.24 -0.50
C GLY A 119 -4.64 -12.96 -0.15
N GLY A 120 -4.37 -12.31 1.00
CA GLY A 120 -5.09 -11.10 1.41
C GLY A 120 -6.55 -11.34 1.83
N PHE A 121 -7.45 -10.40 1.51
CA PHE A 121 -8.85 -10.39 2.01
C PHE A 121 -9.70 -11.57 1.49
N ASN A 122 -9.48 -12.00 0.25
CA ASN A 122 -10.09 -13.21 -0.30
C ASN A 122 -8.99 -14.16 -0.81
N PRO A 123 -8.59 -15.17 -0.02
CA PRO A 123 -7.49 -16.05 -0.38
C PRO A 123 -7.87 -17.13 -1.41
N TYR A 124 -9.08 -17.11 -1.96
CA TYR A 124 -9.57 -18.09 -2.93
C TYR A 124 -9.39 -17.57 -4.36
N TYR A 125 -8.67 -18.34 -5.17
CA TYR A 125 -8.34 -18.01 -6.55
C TYR A 125 -8.73 -19.15 -7.47
N ARG A 126 -9.20 -18.82 -8.68
CA ARG A 126 -9.33 -19.84 -9.72
C ARG A 126 -7.94 -20.27 -10.15
N ALA A 127 -7.79 -21.55 -10.44
CA ALA A 127 -6.51 -22.12 -10.82
C ALA A 127 -6.60 -22.93 -12.10
N ARG A 128 -5.49 -22.99 -12.82
CA ARG A 128 -5.26 -23.90 -13.94
C ARG A 128 -3.96 -24.63 -13.73
N SER A 129 -3.97 -25.94 -13.93
CA SER A 129 -2.75 -26.73 -13.88
C SER A 129 -1.92 -26.46 -15.14
N VAL A 130 -0.60 -26.49 -14.99
CA VAL A 130 0.33 -26.52 -16.14
C VAL A 130 0.12 -27.80 -16.95
N ASP A 131 0.01 -28.93 -16.25
CA ASP A 131 -0.23 -30.24 -16.84
C ASP A 131 -1.10 -31.12 -15.91
N GLY A 132 -1.89 -32.00 -16.53
CA GLY A 132 -2.69 -33.00 -15.84
C GLY A 132 -3.79 -32.45 -14.91
N GLU A 133 -4.34 -33.34 -14.09
CA GLU A 133 -5.32 -33.00 -13.05
C GLU A 133 -4.67 -33.06 -11.66
N ILE A 134 -4.97 -32.08 -10.81
CA ILE A 134 -4.52 -32.00 -9.43
C ILE A 134 -5.72 -32.17 -8.51
N LYS A 135 -5.64 -33.11 -7.56
CA LYS A 135 -6.79 -33.46 -6.72
C LYS A 135 -7.01 -32.43 -5.62
N GLU A 136 -8.25 -32.39 -5.13
CA GLU A 136 -8.61 -31.60 -3.96
C GLU A 136 -7.75 -31.99 -2.76
N GLY A 137 -7.30 -30.97 -2.02
CA GLY A 137 -6.49 -31.12 -0.82
C GLY A 137 -4.98 -31.19 -1.03
N GLU A 138 -4.52 -31.33 -2.28
CA GLU A 138 -3.09 -31.33 -2.63
C GLU A 138 -2.48 -29.92 -2.52
N GLU A 139 -1.16 -29.88 -2.27
CA GLU A 139 -0.39 -28.64 -2.24
C GLU A 139 0.21 -28.34 -3.62
N VAL A 140 0.09 -27.08 -4.02
CA VAL A 140 0.55 -26.57 -5.30
C VAL A 140 1.36 -25.31 -5.11
N ILE A 141 2.21 -25.01 -6.09
CA ILE A 141 2.96 -23.75 -6.14
C ILE A 141 2.46 -22.90 -7.30
N VAL A 142 2.38 -21.59 -7.10
CA VAL A 142 1.97 -20.64 -8.14
C VAL A 142 3.14 -20.36 -9.08
N ILE A 143 3.03 -20.81 -10.32
CA ILE A 143 4.06 -20.64 -11.37
C ILE A 143 3.91 -19.30 -12.07
N ASP A 144 2.66 -18.91 -12.35
CA ASP A 144 2.33 -17.63 -12.96
C ASP A 144 1.05 -17.09 -12.31
N PRO A 145 1.12 -15.92 -11.65
CA PRO A 145 -0.05 -15.30 -11.06
C PRO A 145 -1.02 -14.70 -12.08
N GLY A 146 -0.66 -14.70 -13.37
CA GLY A 146 -1.54 -14.28 -14.46
C GLY A 146 -1.98 -12.81 -14.36
N GLY A 147 -3.11 -12.50 -15.01
CA GLY A 147 -3.79 -11.22 -14.92
C GLY A 147 -5.22 -11.39 -14.39
N GLY A 148 -5.46 -10.98 -13.14
CA GLY A 148 -6.77 -11.09 -12.47
C GLY A 148 -6.82 -12.21 -11.42
N ASN A 149 -7.96 -12.89 -11.30
CA ASN A 149 -8.21 -13.93 -10.28
C ASN A 149 -7.99 -15.37 -10.79
N VAL A 150 -7.09 -15.56 -11.77
CA VAL A 150 -6.78 -16.90 -12.32
C VAL A 150 -5.28 -17.11 -12.24
N LEU A 151 -4.87 -18.10 -11.44
CA LEU A 151 -3.48 -18.49 -11.22
C LEU A 151 -3.15 -19.72 -12.07
N THR A 152 -1.92 -19.79 -12.57
CA THR A 152 -1.36 -21.02 -13.11
C THR A 152 -0.54 -21.69 -12.03
N VAL A 153 -0.87 -22.94 -11.72
CA VAL A 153 -0.31 -23.69 -10.59
C VAL A 153 0.24 -25.05 -11.04
N GLU A 154 1.14 -25.58 -10.26
CA GLU A 154 1.72 -26.91 -10.47
C GLU A 154 1.78 -27.71 -9.17
N ALA A 155 1.60 -29.02 -9.27
CA ALA A 155 1.67 -29.92 -8.13
C ALA A 155 3.06 -29.86 -7.49
N PHE A 156 3.12 -29.61 -6.19
CA PHE A 156 4.39 -29.46 -5.47
C PHE A 156 5.26 -30.74 -5.56
N ALA A 157 4.62 -31.91 -5.64
CA ALA A 157 5.30 -33.19 -5.83
C ALA A 157 6.06 -33.28 -7.16
N ASN A 158 5.47 -32.80 -8.26
CA ASN A 158 6.10 -32.84 -9.58
C ASN A 158 7.32 -31.94 -9.67
N VAL A 159 7.22 -30.73 -9.08
CA VAL A 159 8.34 -29.77 -9.04
C VAL A 159 9.53 -30.37 -8.27
N LYS A 160 9.26 -31.07 -7.16
CA LYS A 160 10.32 -31.74 -6.40
C LYS A 160 10.99 -32.86 -7.20
N ASP A 161 10.21 -33.71 -7.87
CA ASP A 161 10.72 -34.82 -8.68
C ASP A 161 11.54 -34.34 -9.90
N GLU A 162 11.19 -33.21 -10.50
CA GLU A 162 11.97 -32.60 -11.60
C GLU A 162 13.31 -32.06 -11.10
N ILE A 163 13.31 -31.33 -9.97
CA ILE A 163 14.54 -30.81 -9.35
C ILE A 163 15.48 -31.96 -8.97
N ASP A 164 14.96 -33.01 -8.33
CA ASP A 164 15.78 -34.15 -7.91
C ASP A 164 16.41 -34.85 -9.14
N ARG A 165 15.68 -35.00 -10.25
CA ARG A 165 16.20 -35.56 -11.51
C ARG A 165 17.24 -34.68 -12.20
N GLU A 166 17.13 -33.36 -12.10
CA GLU A 166 18.14 -32.44 -12.64
C GLU A 166 19.41 -32.44 -11.80
N LEU A 167 19.28 -32.47 -10.47
CA LEU A 167 20.40 -32.57 -9.53
C LEU A 167 21.21 -33.86 -9.74
N GLU A 168 20.54 -35.00 -9.97
CA GLU A 168 21.21 -36.26 -10.30
C GLU A 168 21.99 -36.18 -11.62
N ARG A 169 21.43 -35.54 -12.65
CA ARG A 169 22.11 -35.35 -13.94
C ARG A 169 23.37 -34.48 -13.82
N ASP A 170 23.31 -33.40 -13.05
CA ASP A 170 24.48 -32.54 -12.81
C ASP A 170 25.57 -33.26 -12.02
N GLN A 171 25.20 -34.12 -11.06
CA GLN A 171 26.16 -34.97 -10.34
C GLN A 171 26.86 -35.95 -11.29
N GLU A 172 26.12 -36.64 -12.17
CA GLU A 172 26.71 -37.56 -13.15
C GLU A 172 27.65 -36.86 -14.16
N VAL A 173 27.31 -35.63 -14.57
CA VAL A 173 28.15 -34.83 -15.48
C VAL A 173 29.41 -34.35 -14.78
N SER A 174 29.30 -33.90 -13.53
CA SER A 174 30.45 -33.49 -12.71
C SER A 174 31.40 -34.66 -12.43
N GLU A 175 30.87 -35.87 -12.18
CA GLU A 175 31.69 -37.06 -11.93
C GLU A 175 32.42 -37.54 -13.20
N ARG A 176 31.79 -37.44 -14.39
CA ARG A 176 32.46 -37.77 -15.66
C ARG A 176 33.53 -36.74 -16.06
N GLY A 177 33.32 -35.47 -15.76
CA GLY A 177 34.29 -34.40 -16.04
C GLY A 177 35.53 -34.40 -15.13
N SER A 178 35.48 -35.03 -13.96
CA SER A 178 36.65 -35.22 -13.07
C SER A 178 37.47 -36.47 -13.37
N ALA A 179 37.05 -37.31 -14.32
CA ALA A 179 37.74 -38.56 -14.70
C ALA A 179 38.57 -38.45 -16.01
N GLU A 180 38.61 -37.27 -16.64
CA GLU A 180 39.49 -36.93 -17.78
C GLU A 180 40.72 -36.11 -17.38
#